data_AF-A0A150QR81-F1
#
_entry.id   AF-A0A150QR81-F1
#
_cell.length_a   1.000
_cell.length_b   1.000
_cell.length_c   1.000
_cell.angle_alpha   90.00
_cell.angle_beta   90.00
_cell.angle_gamma   90.00
#
_symmetry.space_group_name_H-M   'P 1'
#
loop_
_entity.id
_entity.type
_entity.pdbx_description
1 polymer ?
#
loop_
_entity_poly.entity_id
_entity_poly.type
_entity_poly.pdbx_seq_one_letter_code
_entity_poly.pdbx_strand_id
1 'polypeptide(L)' 'MPTGTAAPITSASEPLASLAIVVQAHPENTDLVRIGGSGLTLTSGNVLAPGQSMTFPIGRARNIYALAASSGQRLCTNVI' A
#
# COMPACT_ATOMS: atom_id res chain seq x y z
N MET A 1 26.39 23.28 -43.28
CA MET A 1 26.24 22.26 -42.22
C MET A 1 25.21 22.79 -41.22
N PRO A 2 24.03 22.18 -41.04
CA PRO A 2 23.16 22.57 -39.94
C PRO A 2 23.74 22.02 -38.63
N THR A 3 24.07 22.91 -37.70
CA THR A 3 24.46 22.58 -36.32
C THR A 3 23.20 22.36 -35.50
N GLY A 4 22.89 21.10 -35.18
CA GLY A 4 21.84 20.77 -34.22
C GLY A 4 22.38 20.89 -32.80
N THR A 5 21.80 21.78 -31.99
CA THR A 5 22.08 21.84 -30.55
C THR A 5 21.33 20.70 -29.87
N ALA A 6 22.06 19.75 -29.29
CA ALA A 6 21.47 18.70 -28.46
C ALA A 6 20.98 19.30 -27.14
N ALA A 7 19.68 19.19 -26.85
CA ALA A 7 19.13 19.55 -25.55
C ALA A 7 19.33 18.38 -24.56
N PRO A 8 19.74 18.64 -23.31
CA PRO A 8 19.83 17.59 -22.30
C PRO A 8 18.43 17.05 -21.98
N ILE A 9 18.30 15.74 -21.84
CA ILE A 9 17.09 15.10 -21.33
C ILE A 9 16.94 15.52 -19.86
N THR A 10 16.04 16.45 -19.57
CA THR A 10 15.76 16.96 -18.21
C THR A 10 14.75 16.10 -17.45
N SER A 11 14.26 15.02 -18.06
CA SER A 11 13.43 14.05 -17.35
C SER A 11 14.33 13.27 -16.41
N ALA A 12 14.33 13.65 -15.13
CA ALA A 12 14.64 12.70 -14.07
C ALA A 12 13.69 11.51 -14.29
N SER A 13 14.21 10.42 -14.85
CA SER A 13 13.50 9.16 -14.84
C SER A 13 13.44 8.78 -13.37
N GLU A 14 12.33 9.09 -12.69
CA GLU A 14 12.09 8.54 -11.37
C GLU A 14 12.15 7.01 -11.52
N PRO A 15 13.03 6.33 -10.77
CA PRO A 15 13.24 4.91 -10.96
C PRO A 15 11.97 4.15 -10.53
N LEU A 16 11.36 3.48 -11.51
CA LEU A 16 10.16 2.64 -11.43
C LEU A 16 8.90 3.33 -10.87
N ALA A 17 7.95 3.61 -11.76
CA ALA A 17 6.56 3.74 -11.40
C ALA A 17 6.11 2.53 -10.53
N SER A 18 5.99 2.79 -9.23
CA SER A 18 4.89 2.35 -8.37
C SER A 18 4.60 0.85 -8.30
N LEU A 19 5.59 0.04 -7.93
CA LEU A 19 5.28 -1.21 -7.23
C LEU A 19 4.39 -0.86 -6.04
N ALA A 20 3.22 -1.49 -5.95
CA ALA A 20 2.26 -1.26 -4.89
C ALA A 20 1.85 -2.60 -4.27
N ILE A 21 1.44 -2.56 -3.01
CA ILE A 21 0.88 -3.72 -2.33
C ILE A 21 -0.60 -3.44 -2.13
N VAL A 22 -1.43 -4.35 -2.63
CA VAL A 22 -2.84 -4.41 -2.30
C VAL A 22 -2.97 -5.27 -1.05
N VAL A 23 -3.54 -4.70 0.00
CA VAL A 23 -3.90 -5.44 1.21
C VAL A 23 -5.42 -5.58 1.24
N GLN A 24 -5.89 -6.81 1.31
CA GLN A 24 -7.31 -7.15 1.29
C GLN A 24 -7.70 -7.89 2.57
N ALA A 25 -8.79 -7.47 3.19
CA ALA A 25 -9.43 -8.22 4.26
C ALA A 25 -10.18 -9.42 3.69
N HIS A 26 -9.96 -10.60 4.26
CA HIS A 26 -10.66 -11.80 3.82
C HIS A 26 -12.18 -11.60 3.94
N PRO A 27 -12.99 -12.03 2.96
CA PRO A 27 -14.45 -11.84 3.00
C PRO A 27 -15.12 -12.55 4.18
N GLU A 28 -14.52 -13.61 4.71
CA GLU A 28 -15.02 -14.35 5.90
C GLU A 28 -14.62 -13.71 7.24
N ASN A 29 -13.94 -12.57 7.24
CA ASN A 29 -13.67 -11.85 8.48
C ASN A 29 -15.00 -11.45 9.14
N THR A 30 -15.14 -11.70 10.43
CA THR A 30 -16.37 -11.34 11.18
C THR A 30 -16.30 -9.96 11.81
N ASP A 31 -15.21 -9.23 11.57
CA ASP A 31 -14.81 -8.04 12.32
C ASP A 31 -13.91 -7.16 11.45
N LEU A 32 -13.85 -5.87 11.80
CA LEU A 32 -13.06 -4.88 11.06
C LEU A 32 -11.56 -5.09 11.28
N VAL A 33 -10.77 -4.93 10.23
CA VAL A 33 -9.30 -4.94 10.31
C VAL A 33 -8.78 -3.53 10.06
N ARG A 34 -7.92 -3.04 10.96
CA ARG A 34 -7.26 -1.75 10.84
C ARG A 34 -5.88 -1.93 10.24
N ILE A 35 -5.51 -1.04 9.33
CA ILE A 35 -4.21 -1.04 8.66
C ILE A 35 -3.59 0.35 8.74
N GLY A 36 -2.31 0.40 9.08
CA GLY A 36 -1.59 1.65 9.22
C GLY A 36 -0.09 1.47 9.47
N GLY A 37 0.55 2.56 9.89
CA GLY A 37 1.96 2.60 10.22
C GLY A 37 2.29 2.07 11.61
N SER A 38 3.55 2.24 12.02
CA SER A 38 3.98 1.99 13.39
C SER A 38 3.16 2.84 14.39
N GLY A 39 2.77 2.24 15.53
CA GLY A 39 1.90 2.88 16.52
C GLY A 39 0.40 2.74 16.26
N LEU A 40 -0.01 1.83 15.35
CA LEU A 40 -1.40 1.50 15.10
C LEU A 40 -2.13 1.06 16.40
N THR A 41 -3.33 1.59 16.62
CA THR A 41 -4.21 1.25 17.75
C THR A 41 -5.59 0.83 17.24
N LEU A 42 -6.44 0.31 18.14
CA LEU A 42 -7.82 -0.08 17.79
C LEU A 42 -8.74 1.09 17.41
N THR A 43 -8.26 2.32 17.53
CA THR A 43 -9.01 3.54 17.17
C THR A 43 -8.32 4.35 16.07
N SER A 44 -7.07 4.03 15.72
CA SER A 44 -6.30 4.72 14.67
C SER A 44 -6.17 3.89 13.39
N GLY A 45 -5.68 4.51 12.32
CA GLY A 45 -5.45 3.85 11.03
C GLY A 45 -6.68 3.72 10.14
N ASN A 46 -6.46 3.13 8.96
CA ASN A 46 -7.50 2.90 7.97
C ASN A 46 -8.27 1.62 8.27
N VAL A 47 -9.58 1.65 8.09
CA VAL A 47 -10.45 0.50 8.37
C VAL A 47 -10.73 -0.26 7.07
N LEU A 48 -10.52 -1.56 7.09
CA LEU A 48 -10.98 -2.50 6.07
C LEU A 48 -12.10 -3.37 6.63
N ALA A 49 -13.27 -3.26 6.00
CA ALA A 49 -14.35 -4.19 6.22
C ALA A 49 -14.05 -5.54 5.52
N PRO A 50 -14.73 -6.63 5.90
CA PRO A 50 -14.57 -7.93 5.23
C PRO A 50 -14.73 -7.81 3.72
N GLY A 51 -13.78 -8.36 2.96
CA GLY A 51 -13.73 -8.31 1.50
C GLY A 51 -13.17 -7.02 0.90
N GLN A 52 -13.01 -5.95 1.67
CA GLN A 52 -12.43 -4.69 1.19
C GLN A 52 -10.92 -4.81 0.97
N SER A 53 -10.41 -3.99 0.04
CA SER A 53 -8.99 -3.89 -0.26
C SER A 53 -8.51 -2.44 -0.25
N MET A 54 -7.24 -2.24 0.11
CA MET A 54 -6.58 -0.95 0.09
C MET A 54 -5.18 -1.09 -0.51
N THR A 55 -4.82 -0.14 -1.37
CA THR A 55 -3.53 -0.13 -2.07
C THR A 55 -2.55 0.80 -1.39
N PHE A 56 -1.32 0.33 -1.18
CA PHE A 56 -0.24 1.08 -0.58
C PHE A 56 0.99 1.08 -1.50
N PRO A 57 1.68 2.22 -1.67
CA PRO A 57 2.93 2.24 -2.41
C PRO A 57 4.01 1.43 -1.67
N ILE A 58 4.85 0.67 -2.40
CA ILE A 58 5.84 -0.25 -1.80
C ILE A 58 6.85 0.47 -0.88
N GLY A 59 7.11 1.76 -1.13
CA GLY A 59 7.94 2.59 -0.24
C GLY A 59 7.36 2.71 1.17
N ARG A 60 6.03 2.61 1.33
CA ARG A 60 5.34 2.58 2.63
C ARG A 60 5.07 1.17 3.13
N ALA A 61 5.17 0.15 2.27
CA ALA A 61 4.88 -1.25 2.61
C ALA A 61 5.77 -1.83 3.71
N ARG A 62 7.02 -1.34 3.83
CA ARG A 62 7.96 -1.82 4.86
C ARG A 62 7.50 -1.59 6.30
N ASN A 63 6.52 -0.71 6.51
CA ASN A 63 6.02 -0.32 7.82
C ASN A 63 4.50 -0.46 7.93
N ILE A 64 3.88 -1.37 7.18
CA ILE A 64 2.43 -1.62 7.31
C ILE A 64 2.18 -2.65 8.41
N TYR A 65 1.37 -2.24 9.39
CA TYR A 65 0.88 -3.06 10.48
C TYR A 65 -0.62 -3.25 10.31
N ALA A 66 -1.10 -4.41 10.78
CA ALA A 66 -2.51 -4.72 10.83
C ALA A 66 -2.93 -5.04 12.27
N LEU A 67 -4.12 -4.59 12.64
CA LEU A 67 -4.68 -4.81 13.97
C LEU A 67 -6.18 -5.09 13.85
N ALA A 68 -6.65 -6.10 14.56
CA ALA A 68 -8.07 -6.41 14.68
C ALA A 68 -8.46 -6.45 16.17
N ALA A 69 -9.72 -6.15 16.48
CA ALA A 69 -10.24 -6.25 17.84
C ALA A 69 -10.36 -7.71 18.31
N SER A 70 -10.63 -8.61 17.37
CA SER A 70 -10.80 -10.04 17.60
C SER A 70 -9.71 -10.85 16.90
N SER A 71 -9.38 -12.02 17.46
CA SER A 71 -8.47 -12.98 16.83
C SER A 71 -9.16 -13.75 15.69
N GLY A 72 -8.38 -14.35 14.79
CA GLY A 72 -8.91 -15.12 13.66
C GLY A 72 -9.13 -14.32 12.37
N GLN A 73 -8.95 -13.00 12.40
CA GLN A 73 -9.06 -12.14 11.21
C GLN A 73 -7.89 -12.36 10.25
N ARG A 74 -8.21 -12.46 8.96
CA ARG A 74 -7.26 -12.78 7.90
C ARG A 74 -7.09 -11.62 6.93
N LEU A 75 -5.87 -11.49 6.42
CA LEU A 75 -5.52 -10.55 5.37
C LEU A 75 -4.82 -11.30 4.23
N CYS A 76 -5.05 -10.82 3.01
CA CYS A 76 -4.32 -11.24 1.83
C CYS A 76 -3.51 -10.04 1.31
N THR A 77 -2.23 -10.25 1.01
CA THR A 77 -1.35 -9.22 0.43
C THR A 77 -0.92 -9.64 -0.96
N ASN A 78 -1.15 -8.79 -1.96
CA ASN A 78 -0.69 -9.02 -3.32
C ASN A 78 0.16 -7.84 -3.79
N VAL A 79 1.26 -8.15 -4.49
CA VAL A 79 2.15 -7.13 -5.08
C VAL A 79 1.73 -6.92 -6.52
N ILE A 80 1.52 -5.66 -6.91
CA ILE A 80 1.13 -5.24 -8.26
C ILE A 80 2.11 -4.22 -8.83
#